data_AF-A0A383AJ98-F1
#
_entry.id   AF-A0A383AJ98-F1
#
_cell.length_a   1.000
_cell.length_b   1.000
_cell.length_c   1.000
_cell.angle_alpha   90.00
_cell.angle_beta   90.00
_cell.angle_gamma   90.00
#
_symmetry.space_group_name_H-M   'P 1'
#
loop_
_entity.id
_entity.type
_entity.pdbx_description
1 polymer ?
#
loop_
_entity_poly.entity_id
_entity_poly.type
_entity_poly.pdbx_seq_one_letter_code
_entity_poly.pdbx_strand_id
1 'polypeptide(L)'
;MTGIQDKGTIFRHVPVLVDEVLRYAPESCETVLDCTIGGAGHSFCLLDKFPQMRLYGMDRDLMAIQASKEKLLDYGNRVELQHSSFSELESWLMLWNQNFDYILADIGVSSEQLARPERGFSFLEEGPLDMRMDVERQTLTARE
;
A
#
# COMPACT_ATOMS: atom_id res chain seq x y z
N MET A 1 -26.85 -18.48 -15.91
CA MET A 1 -27.47 -17.48 -15.02
C MET A 1 -27.59 -18.08 -13.62
N THR A 2 -26.61 -17.86 -12.78
CA THR A 2 -26.75 -18.01 -11.32
C THR A 2 -25.84 -16.95 -10.72
N GLY A 3 -26.47 -15.80 -10.44
CA GLY A 3 -25.81 -14.64 -9.87
C GLY A 3 -25.23 -14.97 -8.50
N ILE A 4 -23.96 -14.64 -8.33
CA ILE A 4 -23.35 -14.55 -7.01
C ILE A 4 -24.01 -13.35 -6.34
N GLN A 5 -24.78 -13.62 -5.29
CA GLN A 5 -25.39 -12.59 -4.46
C GLN A 5 -24.28 -11.85 -3.70
N ASP A 6 -24.17 -10.57 -4.00
CA ASP A 6 -23.30 -9.62 -3.32
C ASP A 6 -23.89 -9.32 -1.94
N LYS A 7 -23.33 -9.93 -0.91
CA LYS A 7 -23.65 -9.62 0.49
C LYS A 7 -22.72 -8.52 0.98
N GLY A 8 -23.12 -7.28 0.72
CA GLY A 8 -22.86 -6.11 1.56
C GLY A 8 -21.41 -5.90 2.01
N THR A 9 -20.58 -5.35 1.12
CA THR A 9 -19.42 -4.55 1.51
C THR A 9 -19.44 -3.24 0.73
N ILE A 10 -19.82 -2.17 1.43
CA ILE A 10 -19.79 -0.80 0.91
C ILE A 10 -18.31 -0.39 0.89
N PHE A 11 -17.80 -0.04 -0.29
CA PHE A 11 -16.40 0.26 -0.68
C PHE A 11 -15.53 -0.90 -1.16
N ARG A 12 -15.28 -0.92 -2.48
CA ARG A 12 -14.30 -1.76 -3.16
C ARG A 12 -13.31 -0.83 -3.87
N HIS A 13 -12.29 -0.36 -3.16
CA HIS A 13 -11.17 0.33 -3.82
C HIS A 13 -10.45 -0.68 -4.71
N VAL A 14 -10.65 -0.57 -6.01
CA VAL A 14 -9.95 -1.40 -7.00
C VAL A 14 -8.60 -0.76 -7.27
N PRO A 15 -7.47 -1.48 -7.05
CA PRO A 15 -6.15 -0.94 -7.34
C PRO A 15 -6.00 -0.62 -8.83
N VAL A 16 -5.30 0.47 -9.14
CA VAL A 16 -5.06 0.90 -10.53
C VAL A 16 -4.23 -0.15 -11.27
N LEU A 17 -4.64 -0.54 -12.48
CA LEU A 17 -3.91 -1.51 -13.32
C LEU A 17 -3.60 -2.84 -12.60
N VAL A 18 -4.51 -3.32 -11.75
CA VAL A 18 -4.29 -4.54 -10.95
C VAL A 18 -4.01 -5.77 -11.83
N ASP A 19 -4.71 -5.89 -12.97
CA ASP A 19 -4.52 -7.03 -13.88
C ASP A 19 -3.13 -7.02 -14.51
N GLU A 20 -2.61 -5.85 -14.87
CA GLU A 20 -1.25 -5.68 -15.38
C GLU A 20 -0.21 -6.02 -14.32
N VAL A 21 -0.36 -5.49 -13.09
CA VAL A 21 0.54 -5.80 -11.96
C VAL A 21 0.61 -7.31 -11.73
N LEU A 22 -0.55 -7.98 -11.69
CA LEU A 22 -0.59 -9.44 -11.53
C LEU A 22 0.01 -10.17 -12.72
N ARG A 23 -0.16 -9.67 -13.95
CA ARG A 23 0.37 -10.29 -15.17
C ARG A 23 1.89 -10.24 -15.24
N TYR A 24 2.51 -9.14 -14.80
CA TYR A 24 3.97 -8.97 -14.86
C TYR A 24 4.71 -9.63 -13.70
N ALA A 25 4.03 -10.00 -12.62
CA ALA A 25 4.62 -10.81 -11.56
C ALA A 25 5.06 -12.19 -12.09
N PRO A 26 6.28 -12.66 -11.77
CA PRO A 26 6.76 -13.99 -12.17
C PRO A 26 5.81 -15.12 -11.76
N GLU A 27 5.70 -16.19 -12.56
CA GLU A 27 4.80 -17.31 -12.25
C GLU A 27 5.14 -18.04 -10.94
N SER A 28 6.43 -18.08 -10.58
CA SER A 28 6.95 -18.66 -9.34
C SER A 28 7.42 -17.58 -8.37
N CYS A 29 6.66 -16.49 -8.23
CA CYS A 29 7.01 -15.39 -7.33
C CYS A 29 6.88 -15.82 -5.86
N GLU A 30 7.99 -15.79 -5.12
CA GLU A 30 8.06 -16.20 -3.72
C GLU A 30 8.26 -15.00 -2.78
N THR A 31 8.92 -13.93 -3.25
CA THR A 31 9.18 -12.75 -2.43
C THR A 31 8.88 -11.45 -3.17
N VAL A 32 7.97 -10.65 -2.61
CA VAL A 32 7.56 -9.35 -3.16
C VAL A 32 7.90 -8.22 -2.21
N LEU A 33 8.35 -7.11 -2.78
CA LEU A 33 8.43 -5.82 -2.12
C LEU A 33 7.39 -4.86 -2.72
N ASP A 34 6.53 -4.30 -1.87
CA ASP A 34 5.64 -3.18 -2.22
C ASP A 34 6.16 -1.89 -1.55
N CYS A 35 6.76 -1.02 -2.34
CA CYS A 35 7.41 0.22 -1.89
C CYS A 35 6.41 1.34 -1.51
N THR A 36 5.13 1.14 -1.81
CA THR A 36 4.05 2.13 -1.64
C THR A 36 2.77 1.39 -1.28
N ILE A 37 2.81 0.61 -0.19
CA ILE A 37 1.76 -0.40 0.06
C ILE A 37 0.37 0.22 0.18
N GLY A 38 0.26 1.47 0.61
CA GLY A 38 -1.03 2.15 0.75
C GLY A 38 -2.00 1.33 1.58
N GLY A 39 -3.25 1.24 1.12
CA GLY A 39 -4.27 0.34 1.69
C GLY A 39 -4.14 -1.13 1.28
N ALA A 40 -2.94 -1.62 0.95
CA ALA A 40 -2.61 -2.97 0.52
C ALA A 40 -3.48 -3.50 -0.64
N GLY A 41 -3.83 -2.64 -1.59
CA GLY A 41 -4.66 -2.98 -2.74
C GLY A 41 -4.03 -4.07 -3.61
N HIS A 42 -2.92 -3.75 -4.27
CA HIS A 42 -2.17 -4.69 -5.12
C HIS A 42 -1.59 -5.84 -4.32
N SER A 43 -1.00 -5.53 -3.16
CA SER A 43 -0.42 -6.50 -2.23
C SER A 43 -1.39 -7.62 -1.84
N PHE A 44 -2.66 -7.30 -1.56
CA PHE A 44 -3.69 -8.30 -1.27
C PHE A 44 -3.92 -9.24 -2.47
N CYS A 45 -4.06 -8.69 -3.68
CA CYS A 45 -4.25 -9.49 -4.90
C CYS A 45 -3.03 -10.37 -5.22
N LEU A 46 -1.82 -9.89 -4.97
CA LEU A 46 -0.59 -10.68 -5.14
C LEU A 46 -0.53 -11.84 -4.14
N LEU A 47 -0.83 -11.59 -2.87
CA LEU A 47 -0.88 -12.62 -1.83
C LEU A 47 -1.96 -13.68 -2.06
N ASP A 48 -3.10 -13.30 -2.65
CA ASP A 48 -4.17 -14.21 -3.08
C ASP A 48 -3.75 -15.07 -4.27
N LYS A 49 -3.09 -14.46 -5.27
CA LYS A 49 -2.58 -15.17 -6.46
C LYS A 49 -1.45 -16.15 -6.12
N PHE A 50 -0.57 -15.82 -5.18
CA PHE A 50 0.63 -16.59 -4.84
C PHE A 50 0.59 -17.07 -3.36
N PRO A 51 0.04 -18.27 -3.08
CA PRO A 51 -0.20 -18.72 -1.70
C PRO A 51 1.04 -18.92 -0.82
N GLN A 52 2.22 -19.07 -1.43
CA GLN A 52 3.49 -19.24 -0.71
C GLN A 52 4.33 -17.96 -0.66
N MET A 53 3.89 -16.90 -1.35
CA MET A 53 4.62 -15.65 -1.43
C MET A 53 4.68 -14.95 -0.08
N ARG A 54 5.85 -14.40 0.24
CA ARG A 54 6.09 -13.48 1.35
C ARG A 54 6.09 -12.04 0.82
N LEU A 55 5.42 -11.16 1.53
CA LEU A 55 5.29 -9.75 1.21
C LEU A 55 6.08 -8.92 2.23
N TYR A 56 6.90 -8.03 1.70
CA TYR A 56 7.50 -6.93 2.42
C TYR A 56 6.86 -5.64 1.91
N GLY A 57 6.29 -4.84 2.80
CA GLY A 57 5.58 -3.62 2.44
C GLY A 57 6.10 -2.42 3.20
N MET A 58 6.15 -1.27 2.54
CA MET A 58 6.43 0.00 3.21
C MET A 58 5.58 1.12 2.66
N ASP A 59 5.33 2.09 3.52
CA ASP A 59 4.71 3.36 3.20
C ASP A 59 5.20 4.40 4.19
N ARG A 60 5.33 5.64 3.71
CA ARG A 60 5.67 6.78 4.57
C ARG A 60 4.46 7.24 5.39
N ASP A 61 3.25 6.94 4.95
CA ASP A 61 2.03 7.30 5.66
C ASP A 61 1.71 6.23 6.72
N LEU A 62 1.74 6.61 8.00
CA LEU A 62 1.44 5.70 9.10
C LEU A 62 0.00 5.18 9.03
N MET A 63 -0.95 5.95 8.50
CA MET A 63 -2.34 5.49 8.32
C MET A 63 -2.42 4.38 7.28
N ALA A 64 -1.64 4.47 6.19
CA ALA A 64 -1.55 3.41 5.20
C ALA A 64 -0.97 2.11 5.80
N ILE A 65 0.06 2.24 6.64
CA ILE A 65 0.62 1.08 7.37
C ILE A 65 -0.41 0.44 8.30
N GLN A 66 -1.23 1.23 9.00
CA GLN A 66 -2.29 0.69 9.86
C GLN A 66 -3.38 0.00 9.04
N ALA A 67 -3.86 0.63 7.97
CA ALA A 67 -4.89 0.06 7.10
C ALA A 67 -4.41 -1.23 6.40
N SER A 68 -3.16 -1.28 5.95
CA SER A 68 -2.57 -2.48 5.35
C SER A 68 -2.39 -3.61 6.37
N LYS A 69 -2.00 -3.32 7.62
CA LYS A 69 -1.97 -4.32 8.70
C LYS A 69 -3.33 -4.95 8.94
N GLU A 70 -4.38 -4.15 9.01
CA GLU A 70 -5.75 -4.63 9.21
C GLU A 70 -6.21 -5.49 8.03
N LYS A 71 -5.99 -5.01 6.80
CA LYS A 71 -6.40 -5.73 5.58
C LYS A 71 -5.66 -7.05 5.38
N LEU A 72 -4.41 -7.11 5.80
CA LEU A 72 -3.54 -8.27 5.58
C LEU A 72 -3.42 -9.19 6.81
N LEU A 73 -4.26 -8.99 7.83
CA LEU A 73 -4.18 -9.73 9.10
C LEU A 73 -4.18 -11.26 8.90
N ASP A 74 -5.03 -11.76 8.00
CA ASP A 74 -5.19 -13.20 7.75
C ASP A 74 -3.97 -13.84 7.07
N TYR A 75 -3.04 -13.05 6.53
CA TYR A 75 -1.82 -13.53 5.90
C TYR A 75 -0.68 -13.77 6.90
N GLY A 76 -0.83 -13.30 8.15
CA GLY A 76 0.03 -13.64 9.27
C GLY A 76 1.52 -13.39 9.02
N ASN A 77 2.34 -14.41 9.28
CA ASN A 77 3.80 -14.33 9.17
C ASN A 77 4.34 -14.20 7.72
N ARG A 78 3.47 -14.22 6.72
CA ARG A 78 3.86 -13.95 5.32
C ARG A 78 4.04 -12.46 5.04
N VAL A 79 3.63 -11.58 5.94
CA VAL A 79 3.60 -10.14 5.71
C VAL A 79 4.48 -9.43 6.73
N GLU A 80 5.39 -8.59 6.24
CA GLU A 80 6.19 -7.69 7.05
C GLU A 80 6.01 -6.24 6.57
N LEU A 81 5.63 -5.33 7.48
CA LEU A 81 5.25 -3.96 7.15
C LEU A 81 6.06 -2.92 7.91
N GLN A 82 6.61 -1.94 7.20
CA GLN A 82 7.48 -0.92 7.76
C GLN A 82 6.96 0.49 7.46
N HIS A 83 6.82 1.32 8.50
CA HIS A 83 6.61 2.76 8.32
C HIS A 83 7.94 3.38 7.89
N SER A 84 8.07 3.69 6.61
CA SER A 84 9.29 4.24 6.02
C SER A 84 9.02 4.74 4.60
N SER A 85 9.79 5.73 4.15
CA SER A 85 9.78 6.12 2.75
C SER A 85 10.58 5.13 1.91
N PHE A 86 10.14 4.85 0.67
CA PHE A 86 10.91 4.06 -0.30
C PHE A 86 12.32 4.64 -0.59
N SER A 87 12.56 5.92 -0.28
CA SER A 87 13.89 6.52 -0.37
C SER A 87 14.88 5.94 0.66
N GLU A 88 14.38 5.29 1.72
CA GLU A 88 15.18 4.62 2.75
C GLU A 88 15.40 3.14 2.43
N LEU A 89 14.98 2.68 1.24
CA LEU A 89 14.95 1.27 0.86
C LEU A 89 16.33 0.60 0.98
N GLU A 90 17.43 1.29 0.66
CA GLU A 90 18.78 0.73 0.78
C GLU A 90 19.07 0.17 2.19
N SER A 91 18.67 0.92 3.23
CA SER A 91 18.82 0.49 4.62
C SER A 91 17.96 -0.73 4.95
N TRP A 92 16.73 -0.77 4.44
CA TRP A 92 15.82 -1.89 4.64
C TRP A 92 16.24 -3.15 3.90
N LEU A 93 16.79 -3.03 2.69
CA LEU A 93 17.32 -4.17 1.94
C LEU A 93 18.46 -4.86 2.70
N MET A 94 19.35 -4.08 3.34
CA MET A 94 20.41 -4.63 4.19
C MET A 94 19.86 -5.32 5.45
N LEU A 95 18.82 -4.76 6.07
CA LEU A 95 18.19 -5.33 7.27
C LEU A 95 17.42 -6.62 6.97
N TRP A 96 16.63 -6.63 5.90
CA TRP A 96 15.89 -7.81 5.47
C TRP A 96 16.82 -8.91 4.96
N ASN A 97 17.96 -8.53 4.37
CA ASN A 97 18.94 -9.45 3.79
C ASN A 97 18.25 -10.48 2.87
N GLN A 98 17.38 -9.97 2.01
CA GLN A 98 16.42 -10.74 1.21
C GLN A 98 16.52 -10.33 -0.26
N ASN A 99 16.43 -11.31 -1.15
CA ASN A 99 16.24 -11.07 -2.58
C ASN A 99 14.74 -10.99 -2.89
N PHE A 100 14.37 -10.09 -3.80
CA PHE A 100 13.00 -9.87 -4.22
C PHE A 100 12.82 -10.30 -5.68
N ASP A 101 11.83 -11.15 -5.93
CA ASP A 101 11.48 -11.59 -7.28
C ASP A 101 10.72 -10.50 -8.04
N TYR A 102 9.98 -9.69 -7.29
CA TYR A 102 9.14 -8.64 -7.85
C TYR A 102 9.07 -7.46 -6.89
N ILE A 103 9.27 -6.25 -7.43
CA ILE A 103 9.21 -4.99 -6.70
C ILE A 103 8.15 -4.11 -7.34
N LEU A 104 7.20 -3.65 -6.54
CA LEU A 104 6.10 -2.78 -6.96
C LEU A 104 6.28 -1.39 -6.35
N ALA A 105 5.98 -0.35 -7.14
CA ALA A 105 5.81 1.00 -6.66
C ALA A 105 4.68 1.67 -7.46
N ASP A 106 3.58 1.98 -6.80
CA ASP A 106 2.46 2.76 -7.31
C ASP A 106 2.62 4.22 -6.87
N ILE A 107 3.13 5.06 -7.77
CA ILE A 107 3.51 6.43 -7.44
C ILE A 107 2.31 7.35 -7.60
N GLY A 108 1.88 7.95 -6.48
CA GLY A 108 0.80 8.91 -6.48
C GLY A 108 0.35 9.25 -5.06
N VAL A 109 -0.86 9.80 -4.98
CA VAL A 109 -1.60 9.98 -3.74
C VAL A 109 -2.68 8.92 -3.64
N SER A 110 -3.01 8.50 -2.41
CA SER A 110 -4.08 7.53 -2.20
C SER A 110 -5.46 8.19 -2.19
N SER A 111 -6.50 7.41 -2.48
CA SER A 111 -7.89 7.86 -2.34
C SER A 111 -8.20 8.34 -0.91
N GLU A 112 -7.64 7.68 0.11
CA GLU A 112 -7.78 8.10 1.52
C GLU A 112 -7.17 9.48 1.80
N GLN A 113 -6.03 9.80 1.17
CA GLN A 113 -5.40 11.12 1.31
C GLN A 113 -6.25 12.23 0.68
N LEU A 114 -6.93 11.93 -0.43
CA LEU A 114 -7.83 12.88 -1.10
C LEU A 114 -9.19 13.00 -0.40
N ALA A 115 -9.69 11.93 0.22
CA ALA A 115 -11.01 11.87 0.84
C ALA A 115 -11.06 12.47 2.25
N ARG A 116 -9.91 12.79 2.85
CA ARG A 116 -9.78 13.33 4.21
C ARG A 116 -9.38 14.80 4.16
N PRO A 117 -10.31 15.75 4.36
CA PRO A 117 -10.01 17.19 4.28
C PRO A 117 -8.87 17.62 5.19
N GLU A 118 -8.77 17.01 6.38
CA GLU A 118 -7.71 17.28 7.35
C GLU A 118 -6.29 17.01 6.83
N ARG A 119 -6.16 16.23 5.75
CA ARG A 119 -4.87 15.93 5.10
C ARG A 119 -4.43 17.02 4.11
N GLY A 120 -5.34 17.85 3.63
CA GLY A 120 -5.02 18.99 2.77
C GLY A 120 -4.63 18.68 1.33
N PHE A 121 -4.86 17.46 0.82
CA PHE A 121 -4.52 17.09 -0.57
C PHE A 121 -5.60 17.46 -1.59
N SER A 122 -6.85 17.65 -1.15
CA SER A 122 -7.99 17.94 -2.03
C SER A 122 -8.35 19.41 -2.03
N PHE A 123 -8.76 19.91 -3.19
CA PHE A 123 -9.33 21.26 -3.35
C PHE A 123 -10.87 21.27 -3.27
N LEU A 124 -11.50 20.10 -3.12
CA LEU A 124 -12.96 19.96 -3.15
C LEU A 124 -13.61 20.29 -1.81
N GLU A 125 -12.90 20.06 -0.71
CA GLU A 125 -13.37 20.27 0.65
C GLU A 125 -12.36 21.14 1.40
N GLU A 126 -12.84 22.01 2.30
CA GLU A 126 -11.95 22.88 3.07
C GLU A 126 -11.13 22.08 4.09
N GLY A 127 -9.83 22.38 4.17
CA GLY A 127 -8.88 21.75 5.09
C GLY A 127 -7.62 22.58 5.27
N PRO A 128 -6.74 22.21 6.22
CA PRO A 128 -5.44 22.85 6.35
C PRO A 128 -4.59 22.60 5.11
N LEU A 129 -3.76 23.57 4.71
CA LEU A 129 -2.78 23.40 3.64
C LEU A 129 -1.56 22.61 4.17
N ASP A 130 -1.78 21.32 4.47
CA ASP A 130 -0.79 20.42 5.05
C ASP A 130 0.00 19.67 3.96
N MET A 131 -0.67 18.76 3.24
CA MET A 131 -0.11 17.93 2.15
C MET A 131 1.07 17.00 2.56
N ARG A 132 1.37 16.84 3.85
CA ARG A 132 2.33 15.82 4.30
C ARG A 132 1.71 14.43 4.21
N MET A 133 2.48 13.51 3.64
CA MET A 133 2.14 12.09 3.68
C MET A 133 2.52 11.48 5.03
N ASP A 134 3.64 11.94 5.61
CA ASP A 134 4.17 11.43 6.88
C ASP A 134 4.13 12.54 7.95
N VAL A 135 2.99 12.68 8.61
CA VAL A 135 2.78 13.70 9.65
C VAL A 135 3.63 13.47 10.91
N GLU A 136 4.16 12.26 11.10
CA GLU A 136 4.98 11.90 12.26
C GLU A 136 6.45 12.30 12.08
N ARG A 137 6.97 12.24 10.85
CA ARG A 137 8.40 12.51 10.55
C ARG A 137 8.64 13.82 9.81
N GLN A 138 7.63 14.39 9.16
CA GLN A 138 7.75 15.64 8.41
C GLN A 138 7.22 16.81 9.25
N THR A 139 7.96 17.91 9.31
CA THR A 139 7.54 19.12 10.02
C THR A 139 7.03 20.22 9.08
N LEU A 140 7.60 20.33 7.88
CA LEU A 140 7.25 21.35 6.91
C LEU A 140 5.92 21.02 6.22
N THR A 141 4.96 21.93 6.31
CA THR A 141 3.66 21.86 5.63
C THR A 141 3.67 22.63 4.31
N ALA A 142 2.69 22.40 3.44
CA ALA A 142 2.55 23.15 2.19
C ALA A 142 2.20 24.65 2.39
N ARG A 143 1.76 25.04 3.58
CA ARG A 143 1.47 26.44 3.93
C ARG A 143 2.73 27.29 4.12
N GLU A 144 3.82 26.66 4.56
CA GLU A 144 5.08 27.30 4.98
C GLU A 144 6.07 27.41 3.82
#